data_AF-A0A0B1TUX9-F1
#
_entry.id   AF-A0A0B1TUX9-F1
#
_cell.length_a   1.000
_cell.length_b   1.000
_cell.length_c   1.000
_cell.angle_alpha   90.00
_cell.angle_beta   90.00
_cell.angle_gamma   90.00
#
_symmetry.space_group_name_H-M   'P 1'
#
loop_
_entity.id
_entity.type
_entity.pdbx_description
1 polymer ?
#
loop_
_entity_poly.entity_id
_entity_poly.type
_entity_poly.pdbx_seq_one_letter_code
_entity_poly.pdbx_strand_id
1 'polypeptide(L)'
;MKRWSPMLGRRLATLLISVEEQLAEEVTQKILHEAMTEIMATLRQVTFYRFYHVFRKGELENLINSIPCLSVVRSSFEHGNWCVIVEKQSRATFRAPF
;
A
#
# COMPACT_ATOMS: atom_id res chain seq x y z
N MET A 1 13.19 -42.36 -28.72
CA MET A 1 12.75 -42.67 -27.33
C MET A 1 11.93 -41.49 -26.82
N LYS A 2 10.66 -41.69 -26.44
CA LYS A 2 9.78 -40.59 -25.97
C LYS A 2 10.19 -40.20 -24.55
N ARG A 3 10.74 -39.00 -24.38
CA ARG A 3 11.12 -38.45 -23.07
C ARG A 3 9.86 -37.90 -22.41
N TRP A 4 9.36 -38.60 -21.40
CA TRP A 4 8.20 -38.17 -20.63
C TRP A 4 8.54 -36.92 -19.81
N SER A 5 7.56 -36.02 -19.62
CA SER A 5 7.77 -34.86 -18.76
C SER A 5 7.90 -35.33 -17.30
N PRO A 6 8.86 -34.83 -16.51
CA PRO A 6 8.98 -35.15 -15.10
C PRO A 6 7.69 -34.86 -14.31
N MET A 7 6.90 -33.90 -14.80
CA MET A 7 5.61 -33.54 -14.22
C MET A 7 4.53 -34.60 -14.41
N LEU A 8 4.59 -35.41 -15.46
CA LEU A 8 3.61 -36.48 -15.66
C LEU A 8 3.78 -37.61 -14.64
N GLY A 9 5.02 -37.97 -14.32
CA GLY A 9 5.33 -38.95 -13.27
C GLY A 9 4.86 -38.49 -11.89
N ARG A 10 5.07 -37.20 -11.57
CA ARG A 10 4.56 -36.60 -10.31
C ARG A 10 3.04 -36.64 -10.23
N ARG A 11 2.34 -36.32 -11.32
CA ARG A 11 0.87 -36.33 -11.36
C ARG A 11 0.28 -37.74 -11.23
N LEU A 12 0.92 -38.74 -11.82
CA LEU A 12 0.49 -40.14 -11.68
C LEU A 12 0.75 -40.66 -10.26
N ALA A 13 1.85 -40.23 -9.62
CA ALA A 13 2.13 -40.57 -8.23
C ALA A 13 1.04 -40.04 -7.29
N THR A 14 0.49 -38.84 -7.54
CA THR A 14 -0.60 -38.26 -6.73
C THR A 14 -1.88 -39.10 -6.73
N LEU A 15 -2.13 -39.89 -7.79
CA LEU A 15 -3.27 -40.81 -7.88
C LEU A 15 -3.11 -42.05 -7.00
N LEU A 16 -1.90 -42.31 -6.48
CA LEU A 16 -1.58 -43.45 -5.62
C LEU A 16 -1.59 -43.10 -4.13
N ILE A 17 -1.77 -41.81 -3.80
CA ILE A 17 -1.73 -41.28 -2.44
C ILE A 17 -3.15 -41.06 -1.95
N SER A 18 -3.40 -41.26 -0.66
CA SER A 18 -4.71 -40.98 -0.08
C SER A 18 -5.04 -39.48 -0.12
N VAL A 19 -6.33 -39.14 -0.16
CA VAL A 19 -6.79 -37.75 -0.15
C VAL A 19 -6.32 -37.01 1.11
N GLU A 20 -6.30 -37.71 2.26
CA GLU A 20 -5.83 -37.16 3.53
C GLU A 20 -4.35 -36.77 3.48
N GLU A 21 -3.52 -37.61 2.87
CA GLU A 21 -2.09 -37.38 2.73
C GLU A 21 -1.79 -36.28 1.70
N GLN A 22 -2.58 -36.19 0.62
CA GLN A 22 -2.49 -35.08 -0.33
C GLN A 22 -2.86 -33.74 0.33
N LEU A 23 -3.92 -33.72 1.15
CA LEU A 23 -4.33 -32.54 1.90
C LEU A 23 -3.27 -32.14 2.93
N ALA A 24 -2.70 -33.12 3.65
CA ALA A 24 -1.65 -32.87 4.63
C ALA A 24 -0.41 -32.22 3.99
N GLU A 25 0.01 -32.68 2.81
CA GLU A 25 1.11 -32.08 2.06
C GLU A 25 0.76 -30.65 1.62
N GLU A 26 -0.42 -30.41 1.06
CA GLU A 26 -0.84 -29.09 0.62
C GLU A 26 -0.94 -28.08 1.78
N VAL A 27 -1.50 -28.51 2.91
CA VAL A 27 -1.56 -27.71 4.14
C VAL A 27 -0.16 -27.42 4.66
N THR A 28 0.73 -28.41 4.67
CA THR A 28 2.13 -28.23 5.11
C THR A 28 2.87 -27.24 4.22
N GLN A 29 2.74 -27.35 2.90
CA GLN A 29 3.32 -26.42 1.94
C GLN A 29 2.78 -24.99 2.15
N LYS A 30 1.48 -24.85 2.43
CA LYS A 30 0.86 -23.55 2.69
C LYS A 30 1.35 -22.91 3.99
N ILE A 31 1.39 -23.68 5.08
CA ILE A 31 1.92 -23.22 6.36
C ILE A 31 3.39 -22.78 6.19
N LEU A 32 4.20 -23.58 5.49
CA LEU A 32 5.59 -23.25 5.25
C LEU A 32 5.73 -21.97 4.42
N HIS A 33 4.92 -21.79 3.38
CA HIS A 33 4.93 -20.58 2.55
C HIS A 33 4.56 -19.32 3.34
N GLU A 34 3.49 -19.39 4.15
CA GLU A 34 3.03 -18.29 4.99
C GLU A 34 4.09 -17.93 6.05
N ALA A 35 4.62 -18.93 6.75
CA ALA A 35 5.69 -18.74 7.73
C ALA A 35 6.96 -18.17 7.09
N MET A 36 7.39 -18.68 5.93
CA MET A 36 8.55 -18.12 5.21
C MET A 36 8.31 -16.68 4.75
N THR A 37 7.09 -16.33 4.34
CA THR A 37 6.74 -14.97 3.92
C THR A 37 6.78 -14.01 5.11
N GLU A 38 6.22 -14.40 6.25
CA GLU A 38 6.27 -13.63 7.50
C GLU A 38 7.70 -13.49 8.03
N ILE A 39 8.48 -14.58 8.02
CA ILE A 39 9.90 -14.59 8.37
C ILE A 39 10.70 -13.71 7.41
N MET A 40 10.43 -13.74 6.10
CA MET A 40 11.10 -12.84 5.15
C MET A 40 10.69 -11.38 5.34
N ALA A 41 9.45 -11.10 5.73
CA ALA A 41 8.99 -9.75 6.04
C ALA A 41 9.62 -9.21 7.34
N THR A 42 9.86 -10.07 8.32
CA THR A 42 10.50 -9.72 9.61
C THR A 42 12.02 -9.71 9.55
N LEU A 43 12.65 -10.64 8.82
CA LEU A 43 14.10 -10.72 8.61
C LEU A 43 14.61 -9.71 7.59
N ARG A 44 13.76 -9.28 6.63
CA ARG A 44 14.03 -8.02 5.95
C ARG A 44 13.95 -6.96 7.02
N GLN A 45 15.10 -6.45 7.46
CA GLN A 45 15.17 -5.13 8.08
C GLN A 45 14.46 -4.17 7.12
N VAL A 46 13.18 -3.91 7.36
CA VAL A 46 12.42 -2.95 6.57
C VAL A 46 12.95 -1.59 7.00
N THR A 47 13.94 -1.11 6.24
CA THR A 47 14.45 0.24 6.40
C THR A 47 13.35 1.18 5.92
N PHE A 48 12.60 1.75 6.87
CA PHE A 48 11.64 2.80 6.56
C PHE A 48 12.39 4.07 6.16
N TYR A 49 12.20 4.47 4.91
CA TYR A 49 12.67 5.77 4.42
C TYR A 49 11.61 6.85 4.69
N ARG A 50 12.01 8.12 4.53
CA ARG A 50 11.09 9.25 4.67
C ARG A 50 10.07 9.22 3.53
N PHE A 51 8.79 9.25 3.89
CA PHE A 51 7.68 9.44 2.96
C PHE A 51 7.51 10.93 2.67
N TYR A 52 7.45 11.29 1.39
CA TYR A 52 7.16 12.65 0.94
C TYR A 52 5.94 12.62 0.02
N HIS A 53 5.01 13.55 0.25
CA HIS A 53 3.90 13.80 -0.67
C HIS A 53 4.26 14.98 -1.58
N VAL A 54 4.32 14.74 -2.89
CA VAL A 54 4.65 15.77 -3.87
C VAL A 54 3.35 16.38 -4.40
N PHE A 55 3.04 17.59 -3.93
CA PHE A 55 1.85 18.31 -4.36
C PHE A 55 1.89 18.65 -5.85
N ARG A 56 0.74 18.51 -6.51
CA ARG A 56 0.50 19.01 -7.87
C ARG A 56 -0.04 20.43 -7.81
N LYS A 57 -0.03 21.14 -8.95
CA LYS A 57 -0.57 22.50 -9.07
C LYS A 57 -2.00 22.56 -8.54
N GLY A 58 -2.27 23.47 -7.60
CA GLY A 58 -3.59 23.69 -7.02
C GLY A 58 -3.98 22.70 -5.92
N GLU A 59 -3.24 21.60 -5.73
CA GLU A 59 -3.57 20.58 -4.73
C GLU A 59 -3.40 21.12 -3.31
N LEU A 60 -2.30 21.82 -3.05
CA LEU A 60 -2.00 22.39 -1.74
C LEU A 60 -3.01 23.50 -1.39
N GLU A 61 -3.35 24.35 -2.36
CA GLU A 61 -4.34 25.42 -2.21
C GLU A 61 -5.74 24.86 -1.91
N ASN A 62 -6.15 23.81 -2.64
CA ASN A 62 -7.43 23.14 -2.41
C ASN A 62 -7.48 22.49 -1.03
N LEU A 63 -6.38 21.85 -0.60
CA LEU A 63 -6.27 21.28 0.75
C LEU A 63 -6.43 22.36 1.82
N ILE A 64 -5.78 23.52 1.67
CA ILE A 64 -5.93 24.63 2.61
C ILE A 64 -7.36 25.17 2.61
N ASN A 65 -7.97 25.38 1.44
CA ASN A 65 -9.34 25.88 1.33
C ASN A 65 -10.38 24.91 1.89
N SER A 66 -10.05 23.63 2.05
CA SER A 66 -10.92 22.66 2.73
C SER A 66 -11.00 22.88 4.25
N ILE A 67 -10.10 23.70 4.82
CA ILE A 67 -10.04 24.00 6.25
C ILE A 67 -10.84 25.30 6.51
N PRO A 68 -12.00 25.25 7.20
CA PRO A 68 -12.92 26.39 7.27
C PRO A 68 -12.37 27.65 7.93
N CYS A 69 -11.32 27.54 8.74
CA CYS A 69 -10.73 28.66 9.47
C CYS A 69 -9.50 29.28 8.77
N LEU A 70 -9.18 28.83 7.56
CA LEU A 70 -8.06 29.33 6.77
C LEU A 70 -8.55 29.93 5.45
N SER A 71 -7.83 30.92 4.94
CA SER A 71 -7.98 31.41 3.57
C SER A 71 -6.59 31.55 2.93
N VAL A 72 -6.50 31.18 1.65
CA VAL A 72 -5.30 31.37 0.85
C VAL A 72 -5.19 32.84 0.45
N VAL A 73 -4.12 33.51 0.87
CA VAL A 73 -3.80 34.89 0.49
C VAL A 73 -3.01 34.92 -0.81
N ARG A 74 -2.04 34.01 -0.97
CA ARG A 74 -1.19 33.92 -2.15
C ARG A 74 -0.69 32.49 -2.33
N SER A 75 -0.61 32.05 -3.58
CA SER A 75 0.12 30.84 -3.98
C SER A 75 1.26 31.21 -4.93
N SER A 76 2.40 30.55 -4.80
CA SER A 76 3.55 30.68 -5.70
C SER A 76 4.23 29.33 -5.94
N PHE A 77 4.97 29.25 -7.05
CA PHE A 77 5.85 28.12 -7.36
C PHE A 77 7.28 28.63 -7.45
N GLU A 78 8.10 28.25 -6.49
CA GLU A 78 9.45 28.79 -6.31
C GLU A 78 10.43 27.64 -6.12
N HIS A 79 11.49 27.61 -6.92
CA HIS A 79 12.55 26.60 -6.84
C HIS A 79 12.06 25.14 -6.82
N GLY A 80 10.98 24.83 -7.56
CA GLY A 80 10.42 23.48 -7.60
C GLY A 80 9.43 23.14 -6.48
N ASN A 81 9.06 24.11 -5.63
CA ASN A 81 8.15 23.91 -4.52
C ASN A 81 6.89 24.76 -4.66
N TRP A 82 5.75 24.19 -4.26
CA TRP A 82 4.51 24.94 -4.07
C TRP A 82 4.54 25.62 -2.70
N CYS A 83 4.36 26.93 -2.68
CA CYS A 83 4.36 27.76 -1.48
C CYS A 83 3.03 28.50 -1.38
N VAL A 84 2.41 28.50 -0.19
CA VAL A 84 1.13 29.17 0.04
C VAL A 84 1.21 30.02 1.30
N ILE A 85 0.83 31.30 1.17
CA ILE A 85 0.63 32.21 2.31
C ILE A 85 -0.85 32.12 2.69
N VAL A 86 -1.11 31.86 3.97
CA VAL A 86 -2.45 31.67 4.51
C VAL A 86 -2.72 32.62 5.66
N GLU A 87 -3.96 33.04 5.82
CA GLU A 87 -4.41 33.77 6.98
C GLU A 87 -5.42 32.94 7.77
N LYS A 88 -5.45 33.14 9.09
CA LYS A 88 -6.47 32.57 9.96
C LYS A 88 -7.67 33.49 9.96
N GLN A 89 -8.83 32.98 9.58
CA GLN A 89 -10.06 33.75 9.62
C GLN A 89 -10.44 34.04 11.08
N SER A 90 -10.54 35.33 11.43
CA SER A 90 -11.05 35.75 12.74
C SER A 90 -12.54 35.39 12.81
N ARG A 91 -12.91 34.56 13.77
CA ARG A 91 -14.24 33.98 13.89
C ARG A 91 -15.32 35.07 14.04
N ALA A 92 -16.01 35.42 12.95
CA ALA A 92 -17.24 36.23 12.98
C ALA A 92 -18.35 35.75 12.04
N THR A 93 -18.19 34.62 11.33
CA THR A 93 -19.27 34.03 10.53
C THR A 93 -19.22 32.51 10.57
N PHE A 94 -19.44 31.94 11.76
CA PHE A 94 -20.14 30.66 11.81
C PHE A 94 -21.60 30.98 11.39
N ARG A 95 -21.87 31.04 10.09
CA ARG A 95 -23.25 31.02 9.61
C ARG A 95 -23.74 29.59 9.83
N ALA A 96 -24.42 29.37 10.95
CA ALA A 96 -25.24 28.19 11.12
C ALA A 96 -26.23 28.12 9.94
N PRO A 97 -26.40 26.96 9.30
CA PRO A 97 -27.48 26.79 8.34
C PRO A 97 -28.79 26.79 9.13
N PHE A 98 -29.67 27.75 8.83
CA PHE A 98 -31.10 27.59 9.07
C PHE A 98 -31.67 26.65 8.01
#